data_AF-A0A925VA11-F1
#
_entry.id   AF-A0A925VA11-F1
#
_cell.length_a   1.000
_cell.length_b   1.000
_cell.length_c   1.000
_cell.angle_alpha   90.00
_cell.angle_beta   90.00
_cell.angle_gamma   90.00
#
_symmetry.space_group_name_H-M   'P 1'
#
loop_
_entity.id
_entity.type
_entity.pdbx_description
1 polymer ?
#
loop_
_entity_poly.entity_id
_entity_poly.type
_entity_poly.pdbx_seq_one_letter_code
_entity_poly.pdbx_strand_id
1 'polypeptide(L)'
;MTQRSRLKPRCEGCGLKPESCMCATLPRIRLATPVIVVQHVREQPKPTSTVRLLASMLDNLRVLPYGMREPAFDPSPLEAHDVQWLLLSPRDDATELAAPEPGARPRGFVVLDGTWSQCSRMARRVPVVREL
;
A
#
# COMPACT_ATOMS: atom_id res chain seq x y z
N MET A 1 5.23 19.02 -34.22
CA MET A 1 4.20 19.11 -33.17
C MET A 1 3.57 17.74 -33.00
N THR A 2 4.12 16.93 -32.10
CA THR A 2 3.76 15.51 -31.96
C THR A 2 2.47 15.39 -31.15
N GLN A 3 1.47 14.72 -31.73
CA GLN A 3 0.17 14.43 -31.14
C GLN A 3 0.31 13.88 -29.71
N ARG A 4 0.01 14.72 -28.71
CA ARG A 4 -0.32 14.25 -27.37
C ARG A 4 -1.58 13.40 -27.50
N SER A 5 -1.42 12.09 -27.38
CA SER A 5 -2.49 11.12 -27.11
C SER A 5 -3.51 11.77 -26.18
N ARG A 6 -4.76 11.94 -26.65
CA ARG A 6 -5.87 12.39 -25.79
C ARG A 6 -6.07 11.30 -24.74
N LEU A 7 -5.46 11.47 -23.57
CA LEU A 7 -5.75 10.64 -22.41
C LEU A 7 -7.26 10.70 -22.20
N LYS A 8 -7.93 9.55 -22.39
CA LYS A 8 -9.36 9.45 -22.13
C LYS A 8 -9.61 9.85 -20.67
N PRO A 9 -10.68 10.61 -20.37
CA PRO A 9 -10.99 11.02 -19.01
C PRO A 9 -11.13 9.79 -18.11
N ARG A 10 -10.71 9.93 -16.85
CA ARG A 10 -10.79 8.89 -15.81
C ARG A 10 -11.42 9.49 -14.56
N CYS A 11 -12.12 8.67 -13.78
CA CYS A 11 -12.64 9.06 -12.49
C CYS A 11 -11.47 9.41 -11.55
N GLU A 12 -11.53 10.58 -10.90
CA GLU A 12 -10.48 11.03 -9.98
C GLU A 12 -10.40 10.15 -8.72
N GLY A 13 -11.53 9.55 -8.29
CA GLY A 13 -11.59 8.60 -7.19
C GLY A 13 -11.00 7.23 -7.55
N CYS A 14 -11.72 6.45 -8.36
CA CYS A 14 -11.36 5.06 -8.65
C CYS A 14 -10.35 4.87 -9.81
N GLY A 15 -10.07 5.89 -10.62
CA GLY A 15 -9.16 5.79 -11.77
C GLY A 15 -9.71 5.04 -12.99
N LEU A 16 -10.90 4.46 -12.89
CA LEU A 16 -11.59 3.78 -13.99
C LEU A 16 -12.18 4.79 -14.99
N LYS A 17 -12.62 4.27 -16.14
CA LYS A 17 -13.37 5.10 -17.11
C LYS A 17 -14.69 5.55 -16.49
N PRO A 18 -15.24 6.72 -16.87
CA PRO A 18 -16.52 7.20 -16.33
C PRO A 18 -17.65 6.16 -16.42
N GLU A 19 -17.73 5.43 -17.52
CA GLU A 19 -18.77 4.40 -17.76
C GLU A 19 -18.63 3.16 -16.87
N SER A 20 -17.48 2.99 -16.21
CA SER A 20 -17.18 1.87 -15.30
C SER A 20 -16.83 2.37 -13.90
N CYS A 21 -17.20 3.61 -13.57
CA CYS A 21 -16.95 4.18 -12.25
C CYS A 21 -17.64 3.33 -11.17
N MET A 22 -16.89 2.96 -10.13
CA MET A 22 -17.39 2.18 -9.00
C MET A 22 -17.41 2.94 -7.68
N CYS A 23 -17.09 4.24 -7.68
CA CYS A 23 -16.98 5.02 -6.43
C CYS A 23 -18.25 4.94 -5.58
N ALA A 24 -19.43 4.95 -6.20
CA ALA A 24 -20.71 4.85 -5.48
C ALA A 24 -20.98 3.47 -4.87
N THR A 25 -20.25 2.43 -5.29
CA THR A 25 -20.42 1.05 -4.80
C THR A 25 -19.34 0.65 -3.79
N LEU A 26 -18.30 1.48 -3.58
CA LEU A 26 -17.24 1.19 -2.62
C LEU A 26 -17.78 1.32 -1.19
N PRO A 27 -17.71 0.27 -0.36
CA PRO A 27 -18.12 0.37 1.03
C PRO A 27 -17.07 1.14 1.84
N ARG A 28 -17.51 1.78 2.93
CA ARG A 28 -16.62 2.25 3.98
C ARG A 28 -16.42 1.13 4.99
N ILE A 29 -15.17 0.76 5.22
CA ILE A 29 -14.77 -0.33 6.10
C ILE A 29 -13.95 0.25 7.24
N ARG A 30 -14.43 0.05 8.47
CA ARG A 30 -13.65 0.32 9.68
C ARG A 30 -12.88 -0.94 10.06
N LEU A 31 -11.57 -0.89 9.90
CA LEU A 31 -10.68 -1.95 10.33
C LEU A 31 -10.01 -1.51 11.64
N ALA A 32 -10.08 -2.34 12.69
CA ALA A 32 -9.36 -2.03 13.94
C ALA A 32 -7.84 -2.15 13.76
N THR A 33 -7.42 -3.07 12.91
CA THR A 33 -6.02 -3.31 12.55
C THR A 33 -5.52 -2.23 11.58
N PRO A 34 -4.46 -1.47 11.91
CA PRO A 34 -3.89 -0.51 10.99
C PRO A 34 -3.15 -1.23 9.84
N VAL A 35 -3.25 -0.64 8.65
CA VAL A 35 -2.59 -1.17 7.45
C VAL A 35 -1.77 -0.07 6.79
N ILE A 36 -0.52 -0.40 6.46
CA ILE A 36 0.38 0.43 5.68
C ILE A 36 0.68 -0.30 4.37
N VAL A 37 0.53 0.41 3.26
CA VAL A 37 0.96 -0.08 1.94
C VAL A 37 2.20 0.70 1.52
N VAL A 38 3.33 0.02 1.37
CA VAL A 38 4.51 0.60 0.72
C VAL A 38 4.37 0.34 -0.78
N GLN A 39 4.01 1.38 -1.52
CA GLN A 39 3.65 1.29 -2.93
C GLN A 39 4.77 1.82 -3.82
N HIS A 40 5.23 1.00 -4.77
CA HIS A 40 6.17 1.47 -5.78
C HIS A 40 5.50 2.53 -6.67
N VAL A 41 6.15 3.66 -6.91
CA VAL A 41 5.56 4.85 -7.58
C VAL A 41 5.07 4.60 -9.01
N ARG A 42 5.55 3.54 -9.65
CA ARG A 42 5.07 3.08 -10.97
C ARG A 42 3.67 2.45 -10.92
N GLU A 43 3.20 2.03 -9.76
CA GLU A 43 1.85 1.49 -9.58
C GLU A 43 0.79 2.59 -9.43
N GLN A 44 1.14 3.71 -8.79
CA GLN A 44 0.22 4.82 -8.55
C GLN A 44 -0.54 5.33 -9.79
N PRO A 45 0.10 5.58 -10.95
CA PRO A 45 -0.61 6.08 -12.12
C PRO A 45 -1.42 4.99 -12.84
N LYS A 46 -1.32 3.72 -12.43
CA LYS A 46 -2.03 2.64 -13.10
C LYS A 46 -3.53 2.75 -12.83
N PRO A 47 -4.37 2.72 -13.87
CA PRO A 47 -5.82 2.74 -13.71
C PRO A 47 -6.39 1.55 -12.95
N THR A 48 -5.65 0.44 -12.93
CA THR A 48 -6.01 -0.81 -12.27
C THR A 48 -5.37 -0.94 -10.89
N SER A 49 -4.78 0.13 -10.34
CA SER A 49 -4.22 0.10 -8.99
C SER A 49 -5.34 -0.13 -7.98
N THR A 50 -5.35 -1.31 -7.36
CA THR A 50 -6.34 -1.69 -6.35
C THR A 50 -6.13 -0.93 -5.04
N VAL A 51 -4.89 -0.50 -4.75
CA VAL A 51 -4.55 0.36 -3.60
C VAL A 51 -5.36 1.65 -3.60
N ARG A 52 -5.63 2.22 -4.78
CA ARG A 52 -6.48 3.42 -4.91
C ARG A 52 -7.91 3.17 -4.40
N LEU A 53 -8.46 2.00 -4.72
CA LEU A 53 -9.79 1.60 -4.26
C LEU A 53 -9.77 1.31 -2.75
N LEU A 54 -8.76 0.57 -2.30
CA LEU A 54 -8.56 0.24 -0.89
C LEU A 54 -8.46 1.49 -0.02
N ALA A 55 -7.70 2.51 -0.46
CA ALA A 55 -7.57 3.80 0.22
C ALA A 55 -8.89 4.59 0.27
N SER A 56 -9.79 4.37 -0.68
CA SER A 56 -11.13 4.96 -0.66
C SER A 56 -12.09 4.22 0.28
N MET A 57 -11.78 2.96 0.62
CA MET A 57 -12.64 2.10 1.45
C MET A 57 -12.25 2.09 2.93
N LEU A 58 -10.96 2.12 3.25
CA LEU A 58 -10.45 2.01 4.63
C LEU A 58 -10.18 3.38 5.27
N ASP A 59 -10.68 3.56 6.50
CA ASP A 59 -10.47 4.80 7.27
C ASP A 59 -9.03 4.93 7.81
N ASN A 60 -8.31 3.82 7.98
CA ASN A 60 -7.02 3.74 8.68
C ASN A 60 -5.90 3.14 7.82
N LEU A 61 -5.99 3.28 6.50
CA LEU A 61 -4.93 2.91 5.56
C LEU A 61 -3.96 4.08 5.34
N ARG A 62 -2.65 3.81 5.39
CA ARG A 62 -1.64 4.74 4.87
C ARG A 62 -0.93 4.15 3.65
N VAL A 63 -0.70 4.97 2.63
CA VAL A 63 0.05 4.57 1.43
C VAL A 63 1.36 5.35 1.41
N LEU A 64 2.49 4.64 1.51
CA LEU A 64 3.84 5.21 1.50
C LEU A 64 4.46 5.04 0.11
N PRO A 65 4.74 6.13 -0.62
CA PRO A 65 5.33 6.05 -1.95
C PRO A 65 6.81 5.65 -1.88
N TYR A 66 7.21 4.61 -2.63
CA TYR A 66 8.61 4.19 -2.78
C TYR A 66 9.10 4.30 -4.22
N GLY A 67 10.36 4.71 -4.40
CA GLY A 67 11.03 4.73 -5.70
C GLY A 67 11.02 6.09 -6.42
N MET A 68 10.68 7.16 -5.71
CA MET A 68 10.96 8.53 -6.16
C MET A 68 12.37 8.95 -5.72
N ARG A 69 12.97 9.90 -6.45
CA ARG A 69 14.19 10.58 -5.99
C ARG A 69 13.85 11.58 -4.89
N GLU A 70 12.79 12.35 -5.09
CA GLU A 70 12.28 13.37 -4.18
C GLU A 70 10.74 13.34 -4.16
N PRO A 71 10.10 13.43 -2.98
CA PRO A 71 10.72 13.27 -1.66
C PRO A 71 11.34 11.87 -1.49
N ALA A 72 12.33 11.79 -0.61
CA ALA A 72 12.86 10.50 -0.16
C ALA A 72 11.75 9.69 0.54
N PHE A 73 11.92 8.37 0.61
CA PHE A 73 11.00 7.51 1.34
C PHE A 73 10.99 7.90 2.83
N ASP A 74 9.79 8.19 3.35
CA ASP A 74 9.56 8.53 4.76
C ASP A 74 9.14 7.28 5.55
N PRO A 75 10.02 6.74 6.43
CA PRO A 75 9.71 5.57 7.24
C PRO A 75 8.94 5.89 8.51
N SER A 76 8.75 7.16 8.88
CA SER A 76 8.20 7.55 10.19
C SER A 76 6.86 6.88 10.56
N PRO A 77 5.94 6.57 9.63
CA PRO A 77 4.71 5.85 9.98
C PRO A 77 4.93 4.40 10.44
N LEU A 78 6.07 3.79 10.10
CA LEU A 78 6.46 2.42 10.48
C LEU A 78 7.28 2.37 11.78
N GLU A 79 7.76 3.51 12.26
CA GLU A 79 8.61 3.61 13.46
C GLU A 79 7.79 3.71 14.76
N ALA A 80 6.46 3.83 14.66
CA ALA A 80 5.56 3.92 15.80
C ALA A 80 5.65 2.65 16.68
N HIS A 81 6.08 2.81 17.94
CA HIS A 81 6.36 1.70 18.86
C HIS A 81 5.11 1.13 19.55
N ASP A 82 3.96 1.80 19.45
CA ASP A 82 2.69 1.33 20.00
C ASP A 82 2.07 0.19 19.18
N VAL A 83 2.52 0.03 17.93
CA VAL A 83 2.10 -1.03 17.01
C VAL A 83 3.23 -2.02 16.76
N GLN A 84 2.92 -3.31 16.77
CA GLN A 84 3.79 -4.35 16.21
C GLN A 84 3.50 -4.46 14.71
N TRP A 85 4.30 -3.80 13.88
CA TRP A 85 4.21 -3.93 12.44
C TRP A 85 4.70 -5.30 11.96
N LEU A 86 3.92 -5.93 11.08
CA LEU A 86 4.22 -7.23 10.49
C LEU A 86 4.15 -7.11 8.96
N LEU A 87 5.20 -7.54 8.28
CA LEU A 87 5.23 -7.55 6.83
C LEU A 87 4.49 -8.77 6.27
N LEU A 88 3.44 -8.54 5.47
CA LEU A 88 2.80 -9.58 4.68
C LEU A 88 3.59 -9.78 3.38
N SER A 89 4.47 -10.78 3.36
CA SER A 89 5.32 -11.07 2.21
C SER A 89 5.47 -12.58 2.02
N PRO A 90 5.32 -13.09 0.78
CA PRO A 90 5.65 -14.47 0.47
C PRO A 90 7.16 -14.59 0.38
N ARG A 91 7.80 -14.94 1.49
CA ARG A 91 9.21 -15.29 1.57
C ARG A 91 9.33 -16.74 2.00
N ASP A 92 10.41 -17.39 1.60
CA ASP A 92 10.67 -18.79 1.97
C ASP A 92 10.90 -18.95 3.49
N ASP A 93 11.34 -17.89 4.16
CA ASP A 93 11.55 -17.80 5.62
C ASP A 93 10.38 -17.13 6.36
N ALA A 94 9.24 -16.93 5.70
CA ALA A 94 8.07 -16.31 6.32
C ALA A 94 7.53 -17.19 7.46
N THR A 95 7.33 -16.58 8.62
CA THR A 95 6.72 -17.26 9.78
C THR A 95 5.20 -17.22 9.66
N GLU A 96 4.53 -18.33 9.95
CA GLU A 96 3.07 -18.37 10.01
C GLU A 96 2.52 -17.43 11.07
N LEU A 97 1.43 -16.75 10.75
CA LEU A 97 0.80 -15.80 11.67
C LEU A 97 0.07 -16.54 12.79
N ALA A 98 0.69 -16.61 13.97
CA ALA A 98 0.07 -17.12 15.19
C ALA A 98 -0.82 -16.06 15.88
N ALA A 99 -1.67 -16.45 16.83
CA ALA A 99 -2.42 -15.49 17.66
C ALA A 99 -1.46 -14.58 18.47
N PRO A 100 -1.86 -13.33 18.79
CA PRO A 100 -1.07 -12.50 19.69
C PRO A 100 -1.16 -13.02 21.14
N GLU A 101 -0.05 -12.96 21.85
CA GLU A 101 -0.01 -13.26 23.28
C GLU A 101 -0.85 -12.26 24.08
N PRO A 102 -1.44 -12.65 25.22
CA PRO A 102 -2.12 -11.73 26.11
C PRO A 102 -1.22 -10.56 26.53
N GLY A 103 -1.73 -9.33 26.38
CA GLY A 103 -0.97 -8.11 26.70
C GLY A 103 0.06 -7.68 25.65
N ALA A 104 0.17 -8.40 24.52
CA ALA A 104 0.97 -7.95 23.40
C ALA A 104 0.45 -6.63 22.81
N ARG A 105 1.36 -5.87 22.19
CA ARG A 105 1.00 -4.66 21.45
C ARG A 105 0.03 -5.00 20.30
N PRO A 106 -0.92 -4.10 19.96
CA PRO A 106 -1.73 -4.25 18.75
C PRO A 106 -0.85 -4.47 17.53
N ARG A 107 -1.26 -5.39 16.65
CA ARG A 107 -0.55 -5.65 15.40
C ARG A 107 -1.03 -4.73 14.30
N GLY A 108 -0.12 -4.34 13.42
CA GLY A 108 -0.41 -3.65 12.17
C GLY A 108 0.22 -4.41 11.01
N PHE A 109 -0.37 -4.30 9.82
CA PHE A 109 0.14 -5.00 8.64
C PHE A 109 0.77 -4.05 7.64
N VAL A 110 1.92 -4.47 7.11
CA VAL A 110 2.61 -3.80 6.02
C VAL A 110 2.48 -4.66 4.77
N VAL A 111 2.00 -4.08 3.68
CA VAL A 111 1.86 -4.73 2.38
C VAL A 111 2.73 -4.00 1.36
N LEU A 112 3.41 -4.76 0.51
CA LEU A 112 4.20 -4.20 -0.59
C LEU A 112 3.38 -4.24 -1.87
N ASP A 113 3.24 -3.10 -2.55
CA ASP A 113 2.52 -3.00 -3.82
C ASP A 113 3.47 -2.67 -4.98
N GLY A 114 3.53 -3.58 -5.94
CA GLY A 114 4.47 -3.55 -7.06
C GLY A 114 4.54 -4.89 -7.77
N THR A 115 5.37 -4.97 -8.82
CA THR A 115 5.77 -6.26 -9.38
C THR A 115 6.57 -7.06 -8.36
N TRP A 116 6.66 -8.38 -8.52
CA TRP A 116 7.49 -9.24 -7.68
C TRP A 116 8.90 -8.68 -7.46
N SER A 117 9.57 -8.29 -8.55
CA SER A 117 10.91 -7.69 -8.49
C SER A 117 10.97 -6.34 -7.77
N GLN A 118 9.90 -5.53 -7.81
CA GLN A 118 9.81 -4.29 -7.05
C GLN A 118 9.59 -4.58 -5.56
N CYS A 119 8.68 -5.49 -5.22
CA CYS A 119 8.42 -5.89 -3.85
C CYS A 119 9.65 -6.51 -3.19
N SER A 120 10.33 -7.45 -3.85
CA SER A 120 11.59 -8.01 -3.34
C SER A 120 12.68 -6.95 -3.16
N ARG A 121 12.71 -5.91 -4.01
CA ARG A 121 13.64 -4.79 -3.84
C ARG A 121 13.26 -3.94 -2.63
N MET A 122 11.99 -3.59 -2.46
CA MET A 122 11.51 -2.82 -1.31
C MET A 122 11.82 -3.55 0.01
N ALA A 123 11.45 -4.83 0.08
CA ALA A 123 11.75 -5.73 1.20
C ALA A 123 13.24 -5.75 1.59
N ARG A 124 14.14 -5.69 0.60
CA ARG A 124 15.59 -5.76 0.84
C ARG A 124 16.25 -4.40 1.09
N ARG A 125 15.72 -3.33 0.50
CA ARG A 125 16.40 -2.02 0.42
C ARG A 125 15.82 -0.96 1.35
N VAL A 126 14.61 -1.12 1.85
CA VAL A 126 14.01 -0.21 2.83
C VAL A 126 14.36 -0.75 4.23
N PRO A 127 15.23 -0.09 5.01
CA PRO A 127 15.74 -0.63 6.27
C PRO A 127 14.63 -1.05 7.24
N VAL A 128 13.68 -0.14 7.50
CA VAL A 128 12.56 -0.42 8.41
C VAL A 128 11.69 -1.60 7.95
N VAL A 129 11.49 -1.79 6.64
CA VAL A 129 10.70 -2.92 6.10
C VAL A 129 11.48 -4.24 6.16
N ARG A 130 12.80 -4.19 6.04
CA ARG A 130 13.66 -5.38 6.13
C ARG A 130 13.68 -5.97 7.54
N GLU A 131 13.46 -5.12 8.55
CA GLU A 131 13.45 -5.45 9.98
C GLU A 131 12.08 -5.93 10.48
N LEU A 132 11.04 -5.91 9.63
CA LEU A 132 9.72 -6.51 9.87
C LEU A 132 9.69 -7.98 9.46
#